data_AF-A0A7S7JLR7-F1
#
_entry.id   AF-A0A7S7JLR7-F1
#
_cell.length_a   1.000
_cell.length_b   1.000
_cell.length_c   1.000
_cell.angle_alpha   90.00
_cell.angle_beta   90.00
_cell.angle_gamma   90.00
#
_symmetry.space_group_name_H-M   'P 1'
#
loop_
_entity.id
_entity.type
_entity.pdbx_description
1 polymer ?
#
loop_
_entity_poly.entity_id
_entity_poly.type
_entity_poly.pdbx_seq_one_letter_code
_entity_poly.pdbx_strand_id
1 'polypeptide(L)'
;MNVNGVNLRLIDTAGIHHTEDYLENLGVNIAKKFINESELILLLLDVNNILEPEDIILLNMTKNKNRIIVGSKSDLPIKMKLSSEFKSQIVFVSNHTQEGIENLKNKL
;
A
#
# COMPACT_ATOMS: atom_id res chain seq x y z
N MET A 1 -8.67 14.95 2.53
CA MET A 1 -7.43 15.60 3.00
C MET A 1 -6.66 16.06 1.77
N ASN A 2 -6.15 17.29 1.74
CA ASN A 2 -5.38 17.81 0.60
C ASN A 2 -3.90 17.83 0.98
N VAL A 3 -3.05 17.18 0.19
CA VAL A 3 -1.59 17.27 0.29
C VAL A 3 -1.10 17.76 -1.06
N ASN A 4 -0.46 18.93 -1.09
CA ASN A 4 0.09 19.54 -2.32
C ASN A 4 -0.90 19.68 -3.49
N GLY A 5 -2.21 19.86 -3.23
CA GLY A 5 -3.23 19.91 -4.27
C GLY A 5 -3.85 18.55 -4.62
N VAL A 6 -3.28 17.44 -4.14
CA VAL A 6 -3.79 16.09 -4.35
C VAL A 6 -4.88 15.77 -3.33
N ASN A 7 -6.07 15.43 -3.83
CA ASN A 7 -7.16 14.92 -3.00
C ASN A 7 -6.88 13.46 -2.61
N LEU A 8 -6.38 13.27 -1.37
CA LEU A 8 -6.11 11.94 -0.84
C LEU A 8 -7.40 11.32 -0.30
N ARG A 9 -7.76 10.16 -0.84
CA ARG A 9 -8.73 9.23 -0.27
C ARG A 9 -7.97 8.07 0.36
N LEU A 10 -7.83 8.10 1.69
CA LEU A 10 -7.24 7.00 2.45
C LEU A 10 -8.28 5.90 2.61
N ILE A 11 -7.90 4.69 2.21
CA ILE A 11 -8.68 3.48 2.45
C ILE A 11 -7.87 2.69 3.48
N ASP A 12 -8.38 2.65 4.70
CA ASP A 12 -7.77 1.85 5.75
C ASP A 12 -8.22 0.39 5.61
N THR A 13 -7.28 -0.48 5.28
CA THR A 13 -7.50 -1.93 5.25
C THR A 13 -7.25 -2.57 6.61
N ALA A 14 -6.81 -1.84 7.64
CA ALA A 14 -6.64 -2.39 8.99
C ALA A 14 -7.96 -2.88 9.62
N GLY A 15 -9.10 -2.65 8.96
CA GLY A 15 -10.42 -3.22 9.28
C GLY A 15 -10.95 -4.30 8.33
N ILE A 16 -10.21 -4.76 7.30
CA ILE A 16 -10.63 -5.93 6.49
C ILE A 16 -10.24 -7.27 7.11
N HIS A 17 -9.49 -7.28 8.22
CA HIS A 17 -9.36 -8.45 9.07
C HIS A 17 -10.44 -8.49 10.14
N HIS A 18 -11.66 -8.86 9.76
CA HIS A 18 -12.61 -9.43 10.71
C HIS A 18 -13.42 -10.53 10.03
N THR A 19 -13.11 -11.77 10.45
CA THR A 19 -13.99 -12.95 10.52
C THR A 19 -14.71 -13.41 9.24
N GLU A 20 -14.32 -14.62 8.80
CA GLU A 20 -15.00 -15.54 7.88
C GLU A 20 -15.17 -15.02 6.43
N ASP A 21 -14.42 -15.63 5.49
CA ASP A 21 -14.35 -15.67 4.00
C ASP A 21 -15.26 -14.76 3.13
N TYR A 22 -16.42 -14.33 3.62
CA TYR A 22 -17.34 -13.41 2.94
C TYR A 22 -16.87 -11.95 2.98
N LEU A 23 -16.25 -11.50 4.07
CA LEU A 23 -15.87 -10.09 4.23
C LEU A 23 -14.59 -9.71 3.48
N GLU A 24 -13.68 -10.66 3.23
CA GLU A 24 -12.48 -10.44 2.40
C GLU A 24 -12.84 -10.09 0.95
N ASN A 25 -13.80 -10.82 0.38
CA ASN A 25 -14.30 -10.54 -0.96
C ASN A 25 -14.97 -9.15 -1.06
N LEU A 26 -15.67 -8.73 -0.01
CA LEU A 26 -16.24 -7.38 0.07
C LEU A 26 -15.13 -6.32 0.10
N GLY A 27 -14.08 -6.54 0.89
CA GLY A 27 -12.91 -5.66 0.96
C GLY A 27 -12.23 -5.47 -0.41
N VAL A 28 -11.95 -6.57 -1.12
CA VAL A 28 -11.38 -6.52 -2.47
C VAL A 28 -12.32 -5.82 -3.45
N ASN A 29 -13.62 -6.07 -3.40
CA ASN A 29 -14.60 -5.43 -4.29
C ASN A 29 -14.70 -3.92 -4.07
N ILE A 30 -14.67 -3.48 -2.81
CA ILE A 30 -14.60 -2.06 -2.45
C ILE A 30 -13.28 -1.45 -2.94
N ALA A 31 -12.16 -2.15 -2.73
CA ALA A 31 -10.86 -1.72 -3.26
C ALA A 31 -10.88 -1.59 -4.79
N LYS A 32 -11.49 -2.54 -5.53
CA LYS A 32 -11.63 -2.47 -7.00
C LYS A 32 -12.31 -1.18 -7.45
N LYS A 33 -13.40 -0.81 -6.78
CA LYS A 33 -14.15 0.42 -7.10
C LYS A 33 -13.26 1.65 -6.93
N PHE A 34 -12.60 1.78 -5.78
CA PHE A 34 -11.76 2.95 -5.52
C PHE A 34 -10.51 3.00 -6.40
N ILE A 35 -9.87 1.86 -6.68
CA ILE A 35 -8.73 1.76 -7.60
C ILE A 35 -9.11 2.27 -9.01
N ASN A 36 -10.36 2.08 -9.42
CA ASN A 36 -10.84 2.59 -10.70
C ASN A 36 -11.12 4.09 -10.69
N GLU A 37 -11.57 4.64 -9.56
CA GLU A 37 -11.90 6.07 -9.41
C GLU A 37 -10.69 6.94 -9.02
N SER A 38 -9.55 6.35 -8.65
CA SER A 38 -8.40 7.07 -8.11
C SER A 38 -7.40 7.53 -9.19
N GLU A 39 -6.96 8.78 -9.09
CA GLU A 39 -5.88 9.35 -9.93
C GLU A 39 -4.47 8.97 -9.44
N LEU A 40 -4.34 8.69 -8.14
CA LEU A 40 -3.12 8.21 -7.50
C LEU A 40 -3.48 7.20 -6.40
N ILE A 41 -2.73 6.10 -6.34
CA ILE A 41 -2.92 5.03 -5.36
C ILE A 41 -1.68 4.91 -4.48
N LEU A 42 -1.85 4.98 -3.16
CA LEU A 42 -0.81 4.62 -2.21
C LEU A 42 -1.06 3.18 -1.76
N LEU A 43 -0.25 2.24 -2.24
CA LEU A 43 -0.36 0.83 -1.86
C LEU A 43 0.59 0.56 -0.69
N LEU A 44 0.03 0.42 0.50
CA LEU A 44 0.79 0.16 1.73
C LEU A 44 1.02 -1.35 1.89
N LEU A 45 2.27 -1.77 2.08
CA LEU A 45 2.66 -3.15 2.35
C LEU A 45 3.44 -3.22 3.68
N ASP A 46 3.22 -4.28 4.45
CA ASP A 46 4.04 -4.60 5.62
C ASP A 46 5.27 -5.41 5.17
N VAL A 47 6.45 -4.78 5.18
CA VAL A 47 7.68 -5.42 4.68
C VAL A 47 8.27 -6.43 5.67
N ASN A 48 7.75 -6.49 6.90
CA ASN A 48 8.20 -7.41 7.94
C ASN A 48 7.48 -8.76 7.90
N ASN A 49 6.51 -8.91 7.01
CA ASN A 49 5.79 -10.17 6.75
C ASN A 49 6.03 -10.65 5.31
N ILE A 50 5.59 -11.88 5.04
CA ILE A 50 5.55 -12.41 3.67
C ILE A 50 4.31 -11.81 3.00
N LEU A 51 4.36 -11.59 1.68
CA LEU A 51 3.19 -11.16 0.91
C LEU A 51 2.05 -12.17 1.11
N GLU A 52 0.90 -11.65 1.52
CA GLU A 52 -0.33 -12.42 1.60
C GLU A 52 -1.03 -12.44 0.23
N PRO A 53 -1.94 -13.40 -0.03
CA PRO A 53 -2.68 -13.48 -1.30
C PRO A 53 -3.35 -12.14 -1.69
N GLU A 54 -3.86 -11.39 -0.72
CA GLU A 54 -4.52 -10.11 -0.89
C GLU A 54 -3.55 -9.04 -1.38
N ASP A 55 -2.32 -9.01 -0.85
CA ASP A 55 -1.26 -8.11 -1.31
C ASP A 55 -0.95 -8.37 -2.79
N ILE A 56 -0.87 -9.65 -3.18
CA ILE A 56 -0.62 -10.05 -4.57
C ILE A 56 -1.77 -9.61 -5.49
N ILE A 57 -3.02 -9.75 -5.03
CA ILE A 57 -4.20 -9.26 -5.76
C ILE A 57 -4.14 -7.75 -5.95
N LEU A 58 -3.88 -6.98 -4.89
CA LEU A 58 -3.79 -5.52 -4.95
C LEU A 58 -2.61 -5.06 -5.82
N LEU A 59 -1.46 -5.72 -5.71
CA LEU A 59 -0.29 -5.48 -6.58
C LEU A 59 -0.63 -5.71 -8.05
N ASN A 60 -1.39 -6.74 -8.37
CA ASN A 60 -1.79 -7.02 -9.74
C ASN A 60 -2.85 -6.03 -10.26
N MET A 61 -3.84 -5.70 -9.43
CA MET A 61 -4.92 -4.77 -9.82
C MET A 61 -4.42 -3.34 -10.05
N THR A 62 -3.37 -2.93 -9.32
CA THR A 62 -2.84 -1.57 -9.39
C THR A 62 -1.63 -1.43 -10.32
N LYS A 63 -1.15 -2.52 -10.95
CA LYS A 63 0.10 -2.51 -11.75
C LYS A 63 0.12 -1.51 -12.91
N ASN A 64 -1.04 -1.24 -13.51
CA ASN A 64 -1.21 -0.34 -14.65
C ASN A 64 -1.84 1.01 -14.24
N LYS A 65 -1.88 1.30 -12.94
CA LYS A 65 -2.42 2.55 -12.39
C LYS A 65 -1.26 3.42 -11.93
N ASN A 66 -1.51 4.72 -11.83
CA ASN A 66 -0.58 5.62 -11.17
C ASN A 66 -0.55 5.27 -9.67
N ARG A 67 0.53 4.63 -9.21
CA ARG A 67 0.66 4.15 -7.83
C ARG A 67 2.02 4.44 -7.24
N ILE A 68 2.06 4.60 -5.93
CA ILE A 68 3.26 4.59 -5.10
C ILE A 68 3.14 3.40 -4.16
N ILE A 69 4.11 2.48 -4.22
CA ILE A 69 4.18 1.36 -3.27
C ILE A 69 4.94 1.86 -2.03
N VAL A 70 4.32 1.70 -0.88
CA VAL A 70 4.86 2.16 0.40
C VAL A 70 5.15 0.94 1.26
N GLY A 71 6.42 0.73 1.59
CA GLY A 71 6.86 -0.32 2.51
C GLY A 71 6.85 0.20 3.92
N SER A 72 5.81 -0.12 4.70
CA SER A 72 5.66 0.31 6.08
C SER A 72 6.58 -0.43 7.04
N LYS A 73 6.80 0.14 8.24
CA LYS A 73 7.59 -0.45 9.33
C LYS A 73 9.02 -0.78 8.93
N SER A 74 9.64 0.08 8.12
CA SER A 74 11.01 -0.11 7.62
C SER A 74 12.09 -0.08 8.70
N ASP A 75 11.74 0.34 9.91
CA ASP A 75 12.59 0.28 11.11
C ASP A 75 12.79 -1.16 11.64
N LEU A 76 11.94 -2.10 11.21
CA LEU A 76 12.02 -3.51 11.59
C LEU A 76 12.67 -4.36 10.49
N PRO A 77 13.18 -5.57 10.82
CA PRO A 77 13.78 -6.46 9.83
C PRO A 77 12.82 -6.80 8.68
N ILE A 78 13.26 -6.55 7.45
CA ILE A 78 12.50 -6.87 6.23
C ILE A 78 12.51 -8.40 6.04
N LYS A 79 11.33 -9.03 6.09
CA LYS A 79 11.17 -10.47 5.82
C LYS A 79 10.59 -10.75 4.44
N MET A 80 9.98 -9.75 3.81
CA MET A 80 9.41 -9.87 2.48
C MET A 80 10.51 -10.16 1.45
N LYS A 81 10.34 -11.24 0.67
CA LYS A 81 11.27 -11.59 -0.43
C LYS A 81 10.96 -10.71 -1.64
N LEU A 82 11.84 -9.75 -1.90
CA LEU A 82 11.69 -8.77 -2.97
C LEU A 82 12.84 -8.93 -3.97
N SER A 83 12.53 -8.91 -5.27
CA SER A 83 13.58 -8.71 -6.28
C SER A 83 14.17 -7.31 -6.13
N SER A 84 15.43 -7.12 -6.51
CA SER A 84 16.09 -5.81 -6.47
C SER A 84 15.33 -4.77 -7.29
N GLU A 85 14.78 -5.18 -8.43
CA GLU A 85 13.93 -4.36 -9.29
C GLU A 85 12.67 -3.91 -8.56
N PHE A 86 11.95 -4.84 -7.92
CA PHE A 86 10.72 -4.49 -7.22
C PHE A 86 10.99 -3.65 -5.97
N LYS A 87 12.07 -3.94 -5.23
CA LYS A 87 12.52 -3.13 -4.09
C LYS A 87 12.78 -1.67 -4.48
N SER A 88 13.27 -1.41 -5.70
CA SER A 88 13.52 -0.04 -6.19
C SER A 88 12.25 0.79 -6.41
N GLN A 89 11.09 0.14 -6.53
CA GLN A 89 9.79 0.79 -6.72
C GLN A 89 9.12 1.17 -5.39
N ILE A 90 9.67 0.70 -4.26
CA ILE A 90 9.08 0.86 -2.93
C ILE A 90 9.68 2.07 -2.22
N VAL A 91 8.81 2.93 -1.68
CA VAL A 91 9.20 3.96 -0.71
C VAL A 91 9.10 3.33 0.68
N PHE A 92 10.25 3.09 1.30
CA PHE A 92 10.29 2.58 2.66
C PHE A 92 10.01 3.69 3.65
N VAL A 93 9.09 3.45 4.58
CA VAL A 93 8.70 4.41 5.61
C VAL A 93 8.60 3.74 6.97
N SER A 94 8.94 4.50 8.01
CA SER A 94 8.66 4.15 9.39
C SER A 94 7.82 5.23 10.03
N ASN A 95 6.67 4.86 10.60
CA ASN A 95 5.89 5.78 11.42
C ASN A 95 6.54 6.01 12.80
N HIS A 96 7.35 5.05 13.27
CA HIS A 96 8.03 5.12 14.56
C HIS A 96 9.24 6.06 14.50
N THR A 97 10.09 5.93 13.48
CA THR A 97 11.29 6.77 13.33
C THR A 97 11.07 8.00 12.45
N GLN A 98 9.92 8.09 11.77
CA GLN A 98 9.60 9.09 10.74
C GLN A 98 10.50 9.04 9.49
N GLU A 99 11.36 8.02 9.38
CA GLU A 99 12.22 7.83 8.22
C GLU A 99 11.38 7.61 6.94
N GLY A 100 11.85 8.17 5.83
CA GLY A 100 11.25 8.01 4.50
C GLY A 100 9.95 8.81 4.27
N ILE A 101 9.39 9.45 5.29
CA ILE A 101 8.14 10.24 5.17
C ILE A 101 8.33 11.44 4.24
N GLU A 102 9.45 12.17 4.34
CA GLU A 102 9.74 13.28 3.41
C GLU A 102 9.93 12.79 1.97
N ASN A 103 10.55 11.62 1.78
CA ASN A 103 10.70 11.02 0.46
C ASN A 103 9.35 10.62 -0.14
N LEU A 104 8.42 10.14 0.70
CA LEU A 104 7.05 9.87 0.29
C LEU A 104 6.34 11.17 -0.12
N LYS A 105 6.43 12.23 0.68
CA LYS A 105 5.82 13.53 0.35
C LYS A 105 6.32 14.11 -0.97
N ASN A 106 7.61 13.97 -1.27
CA ASN A 106 8.19 14.46 -2.53
C ASN A 106 7.74 13.67 -3.77
N LYS A 107 7.13 12.49 -3.58
CA LYS A 107 6.56 11.68 -4.66
C LYS A 107 5.06 11.91 -4.85
N LEU A 108 4.39 12.58 -3.91
CA LEU A 108 2.98 13.00 -3.99
C LEU A 108 2.87 14.32 -4.75
#